data_AF-A0A351NSY6-F1
#
_entry.id   AF-A0A351NSY6-F1
#
_cell.length_a   1.000
_cell.length_b   1.000
_cell.length_c   1.000
_cell.angle_alpha   90.00
_cell.angle_beta   90.00
_cell.angle_gamma   90.00
#
_symmetry.space_group_name_H-M   'P 1'
#
loop_
_entity.id
_entity.type
_entity.pdbx_description
1 polymer ?
#
loop_
_entity_poly.entity_id
_entity_poly.type
_entity_poly.pdbx_seq_one_letter_code
_entity_poly.pdbx_strand_id
1 'polypeptide(L)'
;MLSALLKHQRLVLIAALAISVCHVSAGESRDWNKMTFIDVNAMDWEEMWTGLKETSRGKKLYSNDQGGFMLYLEHDHGWDSLNTSRHFHDFHEWG
;
A
#
# COMPACT_ATOMS: atom_id res chain seq x y z
N MET A 1 -51.99 -15.65 42.77
CA MET A 1 -50.76 -16.32 42.26
C MET A 1 -50.44 -15.97 40.80
N LEU A 2 -51.40 -15.91 39.87
CA LEU A 2 -51.11 -15.57 38.45
C LEU A 2 -50.40 -14.21 38.23
N SER A 3 -50.71 -13.17 39.00
CA SER A 3 -50.13 -11.83 38.80
C SER A 3 -48.64 -11.74 39.17
N ALA A 4 -48.19 -12.56 40.13
CA ALA A 4 -46.78 -12.63 40.51
C ALA A 4 -45.96 -13.33 39.41
N LEU A 5 -46.50 -14.39 38.80
CA LEU A 5 -45.86 -15.13 37.72
C LEU A 5 -45.66 -14.26 36.47
N LEU A 6 -46.68 -13.47 36.10
CA LEU A 6 -46.64 -12.54 34.97
C LEU A 6 -45.60 -11.41 35.17
N LYS A 7 -45.38 -10.96 36.42
CA LYS A 7 -44.34 -9.96 36.73
C LYS A 7 -42.93 -10.54 36.57
N HIS A 8 -42.71 -11.79 37.00
CA HIS A 8 -41.41 -12.46 36.87
C HIS A 8 -41.06 -12.70 35.40
N GLN A 9 -42.03 -13.13 34.58
CA GLN A 9 -41.81 -13.33 33.15
C GLN A 9 -41.43 -12.02 32.43
N ARG A 10 -42.06 -10.89 32.79
CA ARG A 10 -41.68 -9.58 32.24
C ARG A 10 -40.28 -9.15 32.65
N LEU A 11 -39.90 -9.37 33.92
CA LEU A 11 -38.56 -9.08 34.42
C LEU A 11 -37.49 -9.90 33.70
N VAL A 12 -37.74 -11.20 33.48
CA VAL A 12 -36.83 -12.08 32.73
C VAL A 12 -36.72 -11.62 31.27
N LEU A 13 -37.83 -11.23 30.64
CA LEU A 13 -37.83 -10.73 29.27
C LEU A 13 -37.04 -9.41 29.14
N ILE A 14 -37.23 -8.48 30.08
CA ILE A 14 -36.48 -7.21 30.13
C ILE A 14 -35.00 -7.46 30.35
N ALA A 15 -34.63 -8.39 31.24
CA ALA A 15 -33.24 -8.77 31.48
C ALA A 15 -32.62 -9.41 30.22
N ALA A 16 -33.33 -10.31 29.54
CA ALA A 16 -32.87 -10.95 28.31
C ALA A 16 -32.68 -9.95 27.16
N LEU A 17 -33.59 -8.97 27.04
CA LEU A 17 -33.42 -7.87 26.08
C LEU A 17 -32.22 -7.00 26.44
N ALA A 18 -32.07 -6.59 27.70
CA ALA A 18 -30.97 -5.76 28.15
C ALA A 18 -29.59 -6.42 27.92
N ILE A 19 -29.48 -7.73 28.12
CA ILE A 19 -28.25 -8.50 27.86
C ILE A 19 -27.98 -8.63 26.34
N SER A 20 -29.03 -8.66 25.50
CA SER A 20 -28.89 -8.77 24.05
C SER A 20 -28.47 -7.47 23.36
N VAL A 21 -28.56 -6.30 24.02
CA VAL A 21 -28.08 -5.01 23.48
C VAL A 21 -26.61 -4.73 23.82
N CYS A 22 -25.90 -5.68 24.44
CA CYS A 22 -24.47 -5.54 24.70
C CYS A 22 -23.66 -5.60 23.39
N HIS A 23 -23.46 -4.43 22.80
CA HIS A 23 -22.36 -3.98 21.95
C HIS A 23 -21.58 -5.03 21.14
N VAL A 24 -21.95 -5.18 19.87
CA VAL A 24 -20.96 -5.44 18.81
C VAL A 24 -20.34 -4.09 18.46
N SER A 25 -19.17 -3.80 19.03
CA SER A 25 -18.31 -2.73 18.53
C SER A 25 -17.37 -3.34 17.49
N ALA A 26 -17.55 -2.95 16.22
CA ALA A 26 -16.61 -3.27 15.15
C ALA A 26 -15.33 -2.43 15.33
N GLY A 27 -14.51 -2.82 16.31
CA GLY A 27 -13.22 -2.22 16.58
C GLY A 27 -12.13 -2.80 15.69
N GLU A 28 -12.24 -2.65 14.37
CA GLU A 28 -11.08 -2.79 13.49
C GLU A 28 -10.89 -1.47 12.74
N SER A 29 -10.37 -0.46 13.45
CA SER A 29 -9.64 0.62 12.82
C SER A 29 -8.34 0.04 12.26
N ARG A 30 -8.41 -0.61 11.09
CA ARG A 30 -7.19 -0.91 10.33
C ARG A 30 -6.60 0.43 9.92
N ASP A 31 -5.37 0.68 10.33
CA ASP A 31 -4.57 1.79 9.81
C ASP A 31 -4.33 1.55 8.33
N TRP A 32 -5.25 2.04 7.50
CA TRP A 32 -5.08 2.03 6.07
C TRP A 32 -3.95 2.99 5.72
N ASN A 33 -2.83 2.43 5.27
CA ASN A 33 -1.76 3.24 4.71
C ASN A 33 -2.30 4.03 3.52
N LYS A 34 -1.98 5.32 3.48
CA LYS A 34 -2.41 6.21 2.41
C LYS A 34 -1.85 5.71 1.07
N MET A 35 -2.74 5.31 0.17
CA MET A 35 -2.37 5.04 -1.22
C MET A 35 -1.93 6.34 -1.89
N THR A 36 -0.74 6.31 -2.49
CA THR A 36 -0.17 7.44 -3.22
C THR A 36 -0.25 7.16 -4.71
N PHE A 37 -0.77 8.11 -5.47
CA PHE A 37 -0.76 8.09 -6.92
C PHE A 37 0.28 9.07 -7.42
N ILE A 38 1.07 8.62 -8.39
CA ILE A 38 2.10 9.43 -9.05
C ILE A 38 1.66 9.59 -10.50
N ASP A 39 1.45 10.83 -10.93
CA ASP A 39 1.30 11.13 -12.35
C ASP A 39 2.69 11.17 -13.00
N VAL A 40 3.08 10.03 -13.58
CA VAL A 40 4.39 9.88 -14.21
C VAL A 40 4.60 10.86 -15.35
N ASN A 41 3.53 11.30 -16.04
CA ASN A 41 3.65 12.22 -17.17
C ASN A 41 3.98 13.65 -16.74
N ALA A 42 3.58 14.03 -15.52
CA ALA A 42 3.86 15.35 -14.96
C ALA A 42 5.27 15.48 -14.35
N MET A 43 6.03 14.39 -14.27
CA MET A 43 7.39 14.39 -13.75
C MET A 43 8.42 14.74 -14.82
N ASP A 44 9.44 15.50 -14.41
CA ASP A 44 10.61 15.79 -15.24
C ASP A 44 11.45 14.54 -15.48
N TRP A 45 12.12 14.51 -16.62
CA TRP A 45 13.11 13.48 -16.94
C TRP A 45 14.45 13.83 -16.30
N GLU A 46 15.11 12.83 -15.73
CA GLU A 46 16.46 12.96 -15.21
C GLU A 46 17.44 12.28 -16.19
N GLU A 47 18.41 13.05 -16.67
CA GLU A 47 19.41 12.62 -17.68
C GLU A 47 20.44 11.62 -17.13
N MET A 48 20.54 11.49 -15.80
CA MET A 48 21.63 10.76 -15.16
C MET A 48 21.12 9.73 -14.16
N TRP A 49 21.03 8.48 -14.61
CA TRP A 49 21.02 7.31 -13.75
C TRP A 49 22.26 6.47 -14.07
N THR A 50 22.98 6.03 -13.05
CA THR A 50 24.27 5.35 -13.16
C THR A 50 24.19 4.19 -14.16
N GLY A 51 25.01 4.22 -15.21
CA GLY A 51 25.06 3.18 -16.26
C GLY A 51 24.32 3.51 -17.56
N LEU A 52 23.56 4.61 -17.62
CA LEU A 52 22.68 4.95 -18.75
C LEU A 52 23.04 6.27 -19.47
N LYS A 53 24.20 6.86 -19.13
CA LYS A 53 24.60 8.18 -19.61
C LYS A 53 24.51 8.24 -21.15
N GLU A 54 23.82 9.27 -21.66
CA GLU A 54 23.63 9.57 -23.09
C GLU A 54 22.82 8.55 -23.91
N THR A 55 22.32 7.46 -23.32
CA THR A 55 21.57 6.43 -24.07
C THR A 55 20.20 6.10 -23.47
N SER A 56 19.86 6.67 -22.31
CA SER A 56 18.55 6.50 -21.68
C SER A 56 18.27 7.64 -20.70
N ARG A 57 17.01 7.78 -20.33
CA ARG A 57 16.51 8.74 -19.33
C ARG A 57 15.62 8.05 -18.32
N GLY A 58 15.52 8.59 -17.12
CA GLY A 58 14.77 7.96 -16.02
C GLY A 58 13.93 8.94 -15.20
N LYS A 59 12.95 8.40 -14.49
CA LYS A 59 12.16 9.09 -13.46
C LYS A 59 12.18 8.28 -12.18
N LYS A 60 12.56 8.89 -11.05
CA LYS A 60 12.53 8.22 -9.75
C LYS A 60 11.13 8.25 -9.15
N LEU A 61 10.47 7.10 -9.08
CA LEU A 61 9.13 6.96 -8.53
C LEU A 61 9.13 6.78 -7.01
N TYR A 62 10.18 6.15 -6.48
CA TYR A 62 10.29 5.84 -5.05
C TYR A 62 11.75 5.68 -4.64
N SER A 63 12.06 6.03 -3.40
CA SER A 63 13.29 5.65 -2.71
C SER A 63 13.03 5.48 -1.21
N ASN A 64 13.78 4.62 -0.55
CA ASN A 64 13.77 4.48 0.90
C ASN A 64 15.17 4.55 1.52
N ASP A 65 15.21 4.64 2.84
CA ASP A 65 16.46 4.76 3.62
C ASP A 65 17.30 3.48 3.63
N GLN A 66 16.77 2.36 3.12
CA GLN A 66 17.47 1.09 2.98
C GLN A 66 18.13 0.93 1.59
N GLY A 67 18.04 1.94 0.73
CA GLY A 67 18.62 1.92 -0.60
C GLY A 67 17.74 1.28 -1.68
N GLY A 68 16.50 0.91 -1.36
CA GLY A 68 15.53 0.46 -2.35
C GLY A 68 14.96 1.63 -3.15
N PHE A 69 14.86 1.48 -4.46
CA PHE A 69 14.30 2.50 -5.35
C PHE A 69 13.48 1.88 -6.48
N MET A 70 12.57 2.67 -7.04
CA MET A 70 11.76 2.29 -8.20
C MET A 70 11.92 3.37 -9.28
N LEU A 71 12.20 2.94 -10.50
CA LEU A 71 12.45 3.82 -11.64
C LEU A 71 11.45 3.54 -12.75
N TYR A 72 11.11 4.59 -13.49
CA TYR A 72 10.57 4.47 -14.84
C TYR A 72 11.68 4.85 -15.82
N LEU A 73 12.05 3.93 -16.70
CA LEU A 73 13.17 4.10 -17.64
C LEU A 73 12.66 4.15 -19.07
N GLU A 74 13.27 5.01 -19.88
CA GLU A 74 13.11 5.02 -21.33
C GLU A 74 14.49 4.92 -21.97
N HIS A 75 14.67 3.91 -22.81
CA HIS A 75 15.91 3.65 -23.54
C HIS A 75 15.81 4.20 -24.97
N ASP A 76 16.91 4.75 -25.48
CA ASP A 76 16.96 5.24 -26.85
C ASP A 76 16.79 4.10 -27.87
N HIS A 77 16.31 4.44 -29.07
CA HIS A 77 16.21 3.49 -30.16
C HIS A 77 17.58 2.90 -30.52
N GLY A 78 17.69 1.57 -30.47
CA GLY A 78 18.95 0.86 -30.71
C GLY A 78 19.78 0.63 -29.45
N TRP A 79 19.24 0.96 -28.27
CA TRP A 79 19.82 0.53 -27.00
C TRP A 79 19.98 -0.99 -26.96
N ASP A 80 21.20 -1.42 -26.69
CA ASP A 80 21.55 -2.82 -26.46
C ASP A 80 22.54 -2.90 -25.31
N SER A 81 22.25 -3.83 -24.39
CA SER A 81 23.11 -4.29 -23.32
C SER A 81 24.55 -4.62 -23.73
N LEU A 82 24.79 -4.96 -25.02
CA LEU A 82 26.10 -5.35 -25.51
C LEU A 82 27.08 -4.18 -25.68
N ASN A 83 26.59 -2.94 -25.85
CA ASN A 83 27.43 -1.78 -26.22
C ASN A 83 27.67 -0.77 -25.10
N THR A 84 27.08 -0.97 -23.92
CA THR A 84 27.28 -0.11 -22.75
C THR A 84 27.79 -0.96 -21.59
N SER A 85 28.83 -0.50 -20.90
CA SER A 85 29.54 -1.18 -19.80
C SER A 85 28.67 -2.16 -19.02
N ARG A 86 28.99 -3.46 -19.11
CA ARG A 86 28.42 -4.48 -18.22
C ARG A 86 28.57 -3.99 -16.80
N HIS A 87 27.47 -3.98 -16.07
CA HIS A 87 27.46 -3.76 -14.63
C HIS A 87 26.89 -5.00 -13.95
N PHE A 88 27.26 -5.18 -12.70
CA PHE A 88 26.79 -6.28 -11.88
C PHE A 88 25.87 -5.70 -10.81
N HIS A 89 24.78 -6.40 -10.52
CA HIS A 89 23.95 -6.08 -9.37
C HIS A 89 24.46 -6.87 -8.19
N ASP A 90 24.80 -6.16 -7.12
CA ASP A 90 24.90 -6.72 -5.77
C ASP A 90 23.55 -6.64 -5.03
N PHE A 91 22.49 -6.23 -5.73
CA PHE A 91 21.09 -6.18 -5.30
C PHE A 91 20.18 -6.98 -6.23
N HIS A 92 18.92 -7.14 -5.83
CA HIS A 92 17.89 -7.76 -6.67
C HIS A 92 17.23 -6.69 -7.55
N GLU A 93 17.36 -6.80 -8.86
CA GLU A 93 16.69 -5.91 -9.83
C GLU A 93 15.65 -6.68 -10.65
N TRP A 94 14.42 -6.17 -10.69
CA TRP A 94 13.33 -6.68 -11.53
C TRP A 94 12.83 -5.53 -12.42
N GLY A 95 12.72 -5.76 -13.73
CA GLY A 95 12.33 -4.77 -14.73
C GLY A 95 11.64 -5.39 -15.93
#